data_AF-A0A5H2Y624-F1
#
_entry.id   AF-A0A5H2Y624-F1
#
_cell.length_a   1.000
_cell.length_b   1.000
_cell.length_c   1.000
_cell.angle_alpha   90.00
_cell.angle_beta   90.00
_cell.angle_gamma   90.00
#
_symmetry.space_group_name_H-M   'P 1'
#
loop_
_entity.id
_entity.type
_entity.pdbx_description
1 polymer ?
#
loop_
_entity_poly.entity_id
_entity_poly.type
_entity_poly.pdbx_seq_one_letter_code
_entity_poly.pdbx_strand_id
1 'polypeptide(L)'
;MNKYQRLVCIVALLDLLLMVLFPPFNNIPLARGALNSFDGFYPLLTQLGHKPIHQELLTLQLMFVAANALSAWLLLQQREAHEIPRFRYSRAIGLFTLVNLALICLFPPFEPYPSLLRQAATSGFDSFYFILGDRSQRPIFTPLLYLEVVLVVINALALWLLFNVVQRNEDATRRKIIELAESLDDEALQALGEEMRQKVLAHKARPTLGRGDDRRQAEQTHAGPERRQGDRRQEAE
;
A
#
# COMPACT_ATOMS: atom_id res chain seq x y z
N MET A 1 7.46 -8.25 -4.88
CA MET A 1 7.34 -7.01 -4.08
C MET A 1 8.74 -6.54 -3.69
N ASN A 2 9.14 -5.34 -4.12
CA ASN A 2 10.44 -4.77 -3.76
C ASN A 2 10.50 -4.51 -2.24
N LYS A 3 11.70 -4.49 -1.64
CA LYS A 3 11.89 -4.14 -0.21
C LYS A 3 11.31 -2.75 0.09
N TYR A 4 11.49 -1.80 -0.81
CA TYR A 4 10.92 -0.45 -0.68
C TYR A 4 9.39 -0.44 -0.75
N GLN A 5 8.79 -1.24 -1.64
CA GLN A 5 7.33 -1.42 -1.69
C GLN A 5 6.78 -2.03 -0.39
N ARG A 6 7.51 -2.99 0.19
CA ARG A 6 7.17 -3.56 1.50
C ARG A 6 7.17 -2.51 2.61
N LEU A 7 8.16 -1.60 2.62
CA LEU A 7 8.20 -0.51 3.59
C LEU A 7 6.99 0.41 3.47
N VAL A 8 6.62 0.81 2.25
CA VAL A 8 5.42 1.64 2.01
C VAL A 8 4.17 0.93 2.52
N CYS A 9 4.01 -0.37 2.26
CA CYS A 9 2.88 -1.14 2.79
C CYS A 9 2.87 -1.21 4.32
N ILE A 10 4.03 -1.31 4.96
CA ILE A 10 4.10 -1.31 6.43
C ILE A 10 3.63 0.04 6.98
N VAL A 11 4.09 1.15 6.41
CA VAL A 11 3.65 2.50 6.84
C VAL A 11 2.15 2.68 6.60
N ALA A 12 1.65 2.29 5.43
CA ALA A 12 0.21 2.36 5.13
C ALA A 12 -0.62 1.48 6.08
N LEU A 13 -0.14 0.28 6.44
CA LEU A 13 -0.81 -0.58 7.41
C LEU A 13 -0.82 0.04 8.81
N LEU A 14 0.25 0.73 9.21
CA LEU A 14 0.31 1.45 10.48
C LEU A 14 -0.67 2.62 10.50
N ASP A 15 -0.78 3.37 9.40
CA ASP A 15 -1.76 4.45 9.27
C ASP A 15 -3.20 3.91 9.35
N LEU A 16 -3.50 2.80 8.65
CA LEU A 16 -4.80 2.13 8.75
C LEU A 16 -5.09 1.63 10.17
N LEU A 17 -4.10 1.05 10.85
CA LEU A 17 -4.24 0.62 12.24
C LEU A 17 -4.52 1.81 13.15
N LEU A 18 -3.84 2.94 12.96
CA LEU A 18 -4.05 4.16 13.72
C LEU A 18 -5.49 4.68 13.53
N MET A 19 -5.98 4.70 12.29
CA MET A 19 -7.35 5.13 11.96
C MET A 19 -8.42 4.23 12.58
N VAL A 20 -8.17 2.92 12.65
CA VAL A 20 -9.10 1.96 13.28
C VAL A 20 -9.04 2.03 14.80
N LEU A 21 -7.84 2.24 15.37
CA LEU A 21 -7.65 2.30 16.82
C LEU A 21 -8.10 3.65 17.40
N PHE A 22 -7.98 4.72 16.62
CA PHE A 22 -8.39 6.07 16.96
C PHE A 22 -9.30 6.64 15.87
N PRO A 23 -10.53 6.12 15.70
CA PRO A 23 -11.42 6.64 14.67
C PRO A 23 -11.95 8.02 15.06
N PRO A 24 -12.38 8.82 14.07
CA PRO A 24 -13.03 10.10 14.33
C PRO A 24 -14.44 9.86 14.87
N PHE A 25 -14.80 10.54 15.96
CA PHE A 25 -16.12 10.47 16.58
C PHE A 25 -16.89 11.78 16.43
N ASN A 26 -18.21 11.64 16.33
CA ASN A 26 -19.15 12.73 16.43
C ASN A 26 -19.51 13.02 17.88
N ASN A 27 -19.89 14.27 18.15
CA ASN A 27 -20.48 14.66 19.42
C ASN A 27 -21.88 14.05 19.58
N ILE A 28 -22.36 14.02 20.82
CA ILE A 28 -23.75 13.69 21.13
C ILE A 28 -24.42 15.02 21.50
N PRO A 29 -25.23 15.60 20.61
CA PRO A 29 -25.87 16.87 20.89
C PRO A 29 -26.84 16.76 22.07
N LEU A 30 -26.70 17.67 23.05
CA LEU A 30 -27.61 17.77 24.19
C LEU A 30 -28.90 18.53 23.84
N ALA A 31 -28.85 19.38 22.80
CA ALA A 31 -29.97 20.17 22.33
C ALA A 31 -30.80 19.42 21.29
N ARG A 32 -32.13 19.45 21.43
CA ARG A 32 -33.05 18.78 20.50
C ARG A 32 -33.02 19.49 19.13
N GLY A 33 -32.63 18.77 18.08
CA GLY A 33 -32.51 19.30 16.72
C GLY A 33 -31.12 19.83 16.36
N ALA A 34 -30.13 19.68 17.24
CA ALA A 34 -28.74 19.99 16.91
C ALA A 34 -28.13 18.92 16.01
N LEU A 35 -27.29 19.36 15.07
CA LEU A 35 -26.61 18.47 14.13
C LEU A 35 -25.42 17.79 14.83
N ASN A 36 -25.16 16.54 14.44
CA ASN A 36 -23.94 15.86 14.84
C ASN A 36 -22.75 16.56 14.17
N SER A 37 -21.76 16.93 14.96
CA SER A 37 -20.50 17.50 14.48
C SER A 37 -19.33 16.67 14.97
N PHE A 38 -18.20 16.77 14.28
CA PHE A 38 -16.95 16.17 14.74
C PHE A 38 -16.59 16.64 16.15
N ASP A 39 -16.15 15.70 16.98
CA ASP A 39 -15.74 15.93 18.38
C ASP A 39 -14.24 15.68 18.57
N GLY A 40 -13.73 14.58 18.02
CA GLY A 40 -12.31 14.24 18.13
C GLY A 40 -11.98 12.79 17.78
N PHE A 41 -10.68 12.47 17.85
CA PHE A 41 -10.18 11.10 17.76
C PHE A 41 -10.00 10.54 19.17
N TYR A 42 -10.60 9.38 19.43
CA TYR A 42 -10.53 8.72 20.73
C TYR A 42 -10.13 7.25 20.56
N PRO A 43 -9.39 6.67 21.52
CA PRO A 43 -9.08 5.24 21.46
C PRO A 43 -10.37 4.42 21.51
N LEU A 44 -10.54 3.53 20.54
CA LEU A 44 -11.72 2.69 20.38
C LEU A 44 -12.06 1.91 21.67
N LEU A 45 -11.04 1.46 22.40
CA LEU A 45 -11.19 0.66 23.62
C LEU A 45 -11.66 1.46 24.85
N THR A 46 -11.58 2.78 24.82
CA THR A 46 -11.85 3.64 26.00
C THR A 46 -13.25 4.25 26.02
N GLN A 47 -14.02 4.11 24.94
CA GLN A 47 -15.35 4.67 24.82
C GLN A 47 -16.38 3.78 25.55
N LEU A 48 -16.61 4.05 26.84
CA LEU A 48 -17.72 3.49 27.62
C LEU A 48 -19.10 4.06 27.20
N GLY A 49 -19.15 5.02 26.27
CA GLY A 49 -20.36 5.60 25.72
C GLY A 49 -20.45 5.40 24.20
N HIS A 50 -21.65 5.12 23.69
CA HIS A 50 -21.91 4.88 22.27
C HIS A 50 -21.81 6.18 21.45
N LYS A 51 -20.63 6.81 21.35
CA LYS A 51 -20.44 7.93 20.43
C LYS A 51 -20.47 7.42 18.99
N PRO A 52 -21.23 8.05 18.08
CA PRO A 52 -21.26 7.65 16.68
C PRO A 52 -19.93 7.98 15.99
N ILE A 53 -19.42 7.05 15.18
CA ILE A 53 -18.22 7.27 14.35
C ILE A 53 -18.58 8.27 13.24
N HIS A 54 -17.68 9.23 12.99
CA HIS A 54 -17.80 10.17 11.88
C HIS A 54 -17.41 9.49 10.56
N GLN A 55 -18.37 8.80 9.95
CA GLN A 55 -18.15 7.97 8.75
C GLN A 55 -17.49 8.73 7.59
N GLU A 56 -17.96 9.94 7.27
CA GLU A 56 -17.42 10.71 6.14
C GLU A 56 -15.93 11.07 6.29
N LEU A 57 -15.51 11.44 7.51
CA LEU A 57 -14.12 11.77 7.78
C LEU A 57 -13.26 10.50 7.75
N LEU A 58 -13.77 9.40 8.31
CA LEU A 58 -13.08 8.11 8.30
C LEU A 58 -12.90 7.58 6.87
N THR A 59 -13.94 7.63 6.02
CA THR A 59 -13.86 7.17 4.62
C THR A 59 -12.85 7.99 3.83
N LEU A 60 -12.86 9.32 3.98
CA LEU A 60 -11.89 10.20 3.35
C LEU A 60 -10.45 9.90 3.79
N GLN A 61 -10.23 9.69 5.09
CA GLN A 61 -8.91 9.32 5.62
C GLN A 61 -8.41 7.98 5.07
N LEU A 62 -9.27 6.97 5.02
CA LEU A 62 -8.94 5.66 4.44
C LEU A 62 -8.62 5.77 2.95
N MET A 63 -9.42 6.53 2.19
CA MET A 63 -9.17 6.80 0.77
C MET A 63 -7.84 7.52 0.56
N PHE A 64 -7.52 8.50 1.40
CA PHE A 64 -6.28 9.26 1.33
C PHE A 64 -5.06 8.36 1.56
N VAL A 65 -5.08 7.52 2.59
CA VAL A 65 -4.00 6.54 2.85
C VAL A 65 -3.88 5.55 1.71
N ALA A 66 -5.01 5.02 1.20
CA ALA A 66 -4.99 4.09 0.07
C ALA A 66 -4.40 4.73 -1.20
N ALA A 67 -4.81 5.96 -1.53
CA ALA A 67 -4.29 6.70 -2.68
C ALA A 67 -2.78 6.98 -2.55
N ASN A 68 -2.33 7.37 -1.36
CA ASN A 68 -0.91 7.60 -1.07
C ASN A 68 -0.09 6.32 -1.16
N ALA A 69 -0.58 5.22 -0.57
CA ALA A 69 0.07 3.92 -0.60
C ALA A 69 0.18 3.38 -2.04
N LEU A 70 -0.89 3.47 -2.83
CA LEU A 70 -0.90 3.05 -4.23
C LEU A 70 0.03 3.91 -5.08
N SER A 71 0.02 5.23 -4.89
CA SER A 71 0.90 6.15 -5.62
C SER A 71 2.37 5.86 -5.32
N ALA A 72 2.73 5.72 -4.03
CA ALA A 72 4.08 5.40 -3.62
C ALA A 72 4.51 4.00 -4.09
N TRP A 73 3.60 3.02 -4.05
CA TRP A 73 3.84 1.68 -4.56
C TRP A 73 4.14 1.67 -6.07
N LEU A 74 3.36 2.43 -6.84
CA LEU A 74 3.51 2.54 -8.30
C LEU A 74 4.79 3.28 -8.67
N LEU A 75 5.15 4.34 -7.94
CA LEU A 75 6.43 5.05 -8.12
C LEU A 75 7.65 4.17 -7.83
N LEU A 76 7.52 3.19 -6.93
CA LEU A 76 8.58 2.23 -6.58
C LEU A 76 8.61 0.99 -7.48
N GLN A 77 7.69 0.88 -8.43
CA GLN A 77 7.64 -0.23 -9.37
C GLN A 77 8.73 -0.06 -10.44
N GLN A 78 9.94 -0.52 -10.14
CA GLN A 78 11.03 -0.58 -11.11
C GLN A 78 10.75 -1.64 -12.16
N ARG A 79 10.56 -1.22 -13.41
CA ARG A 79 10.23 -2.11 -14.54
C ARG A 79 11.46 -2.74 -15.18
N GLU A 80 12.64 -2.11 -15.13
CA GLU A 80 13.91 -2.72 -15.55
C GLU A 80 15.09 -2.17 -14.76
N ALA A 81 16.11 -3.01 -14.57
CA ALA A 81 17.41 -2.67 -13.97
C ALA A 81 18.29 -1.84 -14.93
N HIS A 82 17.71 -0.78 -15.52
CA HIS A 82 18.48 0.20 -16.27
C HIS A 82 19.14 1.15 -15.29
N GLU A 83 20.42 1.46 -15.51
CA GLU A 83 21.28 2.34 -14.70
C GLU A 83 20.51 3.48 -14.04
N ILE A 84 20.13 3.28 -12.78
CA ILE A 84 19.33 4.24 -12.05
C ILE A 84 20.29 5.37 -11.66
N PRO A 85 20.17 6.60 -12.21
CA PRO A 85 20.90 7.73 -11.65
C PRO A 85 20.52 7.78 -10.18
N ARG A 86 21.50 7.78 -9.25
CA ARG A 86 21.31 7.69 -7.79
C ARG A 86 20.18 8.61 -7.31
N PHE A 87 18.92 8.16 -7.41
CA PHE A 87 17.78 8.98 -7.09
C PHE A 87 17.76 9.02 -5.58
N ARG A 88 18.19 10.15 -5.02
CA ARG A 88 18.30 10.31 -3.57
C ARG A 88 16.89 10.14 -3.02
N TYR A 89 16.60 9.04 -2.35
CA TYR A 89 15.28 8.76 -1.76
C TYR A 89 14.79 9.92 -0.88
N SER A 90 15.71 10.70 -0.29
CA SER A 90 15.39 11.95 0.40
C SER A 90 14.66 12.98 -0.47
N ARG A 91 14.99 13.10 -1.76
CA ARG A 91 14.24 13.95 -2.71
C ARG A 91 12.86 13.38 -3.00
N ALA A 92 12.74 12.06 -3.13
CA ALA A 92 11.44 11.39 -3.32
C ALA A 92 10.51 11.64 -2.12
N ILE A 93 11.03 11.43 -0.91
CA ILE A 93 10.31 11.68 0.34
C ILE A 93 9.96 13.16 0.43
N GLY A 94 10.91 14.07 0.18
CA GLY A 94 10.66 15.51 0.21
C GLY A 94 9.58 15.96 -0.78
N LEU A 95 9.61 15.45 -2.02
CA LEU A 95 8.58 15.73 -3.02
C LEU A 95 7.22 15.16 -2.58
N PHE A 96 7.19 13.94 -2.08
CA PHE A 96 5.98 13.30 -1.57
C PHE A 96 5.35 14.08 -0.41
N THR A 97 6.18 14.51 0.55
CA THR A 97 5.77 15.38 1.66
C THR A 97 5.24 16.71 1.15
N LEU A 98 5.93 17.35 0.21
CA LEU A 98 5.51 18.63 -0.38
C LEU A 98 4.14 18.50 -1.08
N VAL A 99 3.92 17.44 -1.85
CA VAL A 99 2.63 17.17 -2.50
C VAL A 99 1.53 16.97 -1.45
N ASN A 100 1.78 16.23 -0.37
CA ASN A 100 0.81 16.04 0.70
C ASN A 100 0.48 17.36 1.41
N LEU A 101 1.48 18.19 1.73
CA LEU A 101 1.21 19.53 2.29
C LEU A 101 0.43 20.41 1.32
N ALA A 102 0.78 20.38 0.03
CA ALA A 102 0.06 21.14 -0.99
C ALA A 102 -1.42 20.70 -1.08
N LEU A 103 -1.70 19.40 -0.98
CA LEU A 103 -3.07 18.88 -0.93
C LEU A 103 -3.82 19.36 0.31
N ILE A 104 -3.20 19.33 1.49
CA ILE A 104 -3.81 19.87 2.73
C ILE A 104 -4.11 21.36 2.60
N CYS A 105 -3.20 22.14 2.00
CA CYS A 105 -3.43 23.56 1.76
C CYS A 105 -4.51 23.82 0.70
N LEU A 106 -4.65 22.92 -0.27
CA LEU A 106 -5.63 23.02 -1.35
C LEU A 106 -7.04 22.64 -0.89
N PHE A 107 -7.11 21.69 0.04
CA PHE A 107 -8.33 21.18 0.64
C PHE A 107 -8.26 21.27 2.17
N PRO A 108 -8.26 22.48 2.75
CA PRO A 108 -8.22 22.61 4.20
C PRO A 108 -9.56 22.17 4.81
N PRO A 109 -9.55 21.72 6.07
CA PRO A 109 -10.77 21.42 6.80
C PRO A 109 -11.48 22.72 7.18
N PHE A 110 -12.75 22.86 6.83
CA PHE A 110 -13.52 24.08 7.10
C PHE A 110 -14.56 23.88 8.21
N GLU A 111 -14.86 24.96 8.92
CA GLU A 111 -15.98 25.06 9.86
C GLU A 111 -17.31 25.28 9.12
N PRO A 112 -18.46 24.93 9.74
CA PRO A 112 -19.78 25.17 9.20
C PRO A 112 -20.11 26.67 9.15
N TYR A 113 -21.16 27.03 8.41
CA TYR A 113 -21.62 28.42 8.35
C TYR A 113 -22.01 28.95 9.74
N PRO A 114 -21.74 30.23 10.05
CA PRO A 114 -22.21 30.87 11.29
C PRO A 114 -23.72 30.77 11.51
N SER A 115 -24.51 30.70 10.44
CA SER A 115 -25.97 30.48 10.50
C SER A 115 -26.33 29.08 11.01
N LEU A 116 -25.52 28.07 10.65
CA LEU A 116 -25.67 26.69 11.11
C LEU A 116 -24.99 26.46 12.48
N LEU A 117 -24.04 27.29 12.89
CA LEU A 117 -23.44 27.24 14.22
C LEU A 117 -24.47 27.40 15.35
N ARG A 118 -25.63 28.04 15.09
CA ARG A 118 -26.70 28.13 16.09
C ARG A 118 -27.40 26.78 16.33
N GLN A 119 -27.26 25.85 15.39
CA GLN A 119 -27.79 24.48 15.45
C GLN A 119 -26.69 23.46 15.78
N ALA A 120 -25.41 23.74 15.49
CA ALA A 120 -24.31 22.93 15.98
C ALA A 120 -24.02 23.29 17.44
N ALA A 121 -24.06 22.31 18.35
CA ALA A 121 -23.87 22.56 19.79
C ALA A 121 -22.46 23.08 20.16
N THR A 122 -21.52 23.09 19.21
CA THR A 122 -20.12 23.53 19.34
C THR A 122 -19.55 23.94 17.98
N SER A 123 -18.52 24.78 17.94
CA SER A 123 -17.70 24.94 16.72
C SER A 123 -17.11 23.58 16.34
N GLY A 124 -17.32 23.15 15.10
CA GLY A 124 -17.00 21.80 14.65
C GLY A 124 -16.51 21.78 13.21
N PHE A 125 -16.07 20.60 12.77
CA PHE A 125 -15.70 20.37 11.37
C PHE A 125 -16.94 20.10 10.51
N ASP A 126 -16.99 20.70 9.32
CA ASP A 126 -18.02 20.45 8.30
C ASP A 126 -17.49 19.48 7.23
N SER A 127 -16.50 19.92 6.45
CA SER A 127 -15.87 19.10 5.40
C SER A 127 -14.59 19.74 4.87
N PHE A 128 -13.93 19.04 3.95
CA PHE A 128 -12.83 19.60 3.14
C PHE A 128 -13.41 20.22 1.87
N TYR A 129 -13.07 21.49 1.63
CA TYR A 129 -13.46 22.17 0.40
C TYR A 129 -12.22 22.73 -0.29
N PHE A 130 -12.34 22.94 -1.59
CA PHE A 130 -11.29 23.58 -2.35
C PHE A 130 -11.12 25.04 -1.91
N ILE A 131 -9.88 25.44 -1.59
CA ILE A 131 -9.60 26.74 -0.98
C ILE A 131 -9.87 27.94 -1.91
N LEU A 132 -9.85 27.76 -3.23
CA LEU A 132 -10.23 28.80 -4.21
C LEU A 132 -11.70 28.69 -4.64
N GLY A 133 -12.49 27.86 -3.96
CA GLY A 133 -13.92 27.71 -4.22
C GLY A 133 -14.77 28.79 -3.57
N ASP A 134 -16.08 28.72 -3.82
CA ASP A 134 -17.10 29.60 -3.22
C ASP A 134 -17.11 29.55 -1.68
N ARG A 135 -16.63 28.45 -1.09
CA ARG A 135 -16.57 28.23 0.36
C ARG A 135 -15.28 28.73 1.03
N SER A 136 -14.44 29.48 0.31
CA SER A 136 -13.14 30.01 0.77
C SER A 136 -13.22 31.03 1.91
N GLN A 137 -14.36 31.69 2.09
CA GLN A 137 -14.56 32.69 3.15
C GLN A 137 -14.78 32.09 4.55
N ARG A 138 -14.81 30.75 4.64
CA ARG A 138 -15.08 30.05 5.90
C ARG A 138 -13.82 29.96 6.77
N PRO A 139 -13.98 29.94 8.10
CA PRO A 139 -12.85 29.67 8.99
C PRO A 139 -12.34 28.25 8.79
N ILE A 140 -11.02 28.10 8.85
CA ILE A 140 -10.34 26.81 8.79
C ILE A 140 -10.39 26.17 10.18
N PHE A 141 -10.85 24.92 10.23
CA PHE A 141 -10.91 24.13 11.45
C PHE A 141 -9.49 23.68 11.85
N THR A 142 -8.85 24.55 12.63
CA THR A 142 -7.42 24.46 13.00
C THR A 142 -7.03 23.16 13.70
N PRO A 143 -7.84 22.56 14.60
CA PRO A 143 -7.44 21.33 15.29
C PRO A 143 -7.19 20.15 14.32
N LEU A 144 -8.05 19.98 13.32
CA LEU A 144 -7.88 18.91 12.34
C LEU A 144 -6.73 19.20 11.38
N LEU A 145 -6.60 20.46 10.94
CA LEU A 145 -5.47 20.90 10.11
C LEU A 145 -4.13 20.60 10.79
N TYR A 146 -4.00 20.92 12.08
CA TYR A 146 -2.79 20.65 12.85
C TYR A 146 -2.46 19.16 12.88
N LEU A 147 -3.46 18.31 13.13
CA LEU A 147 -3.27 16.86 13.14
C LEU A 147 -2.81 16.32 11.78
N GLU A 148 -3.39 16.79 10.69
CA GLU A 148 -3.02 16.35 9.34
C GLU A 148 -1.57 16.71 9.00
N VAL A 149 -1.17 17.95 9.28
CA VAL A 149 0.21 18.40 9.05
C VAL A 149 1.19 17.58 9.90
N VAL A 150 0.87 17.36 11.18
CA VAL A 150 1.71 16.54 12.07
C VAL A 150 1.83 15.11 11.56
N LEU A 151 0.73 14.48 11.11
CA LEU A 151 0.75 13.12 10.55
C LEU A 151 1.61 13.04 9.30
N VAL A 152 1.52 14.03 8.40
CA VAL A 152 2.38 14.05 7.20
C VAL A 152 3.86 14.16 7.58
N VAL A 153 4.20 14.97 8.58
CA VAL A 153 5.58 15.08 9.08
C VAL A 153 6.05 13.76 9.70
N ILE A 154 5.22 13.11 10.51
CA ILE A 154 5.51 11.79 11.10
C ILE A 154 5.78 10.77 10.00
N ASN A 155 4.91 10.71 8.99
CA ASN A 155 5.07 9.78 7.87
C ASN A 155 6.34 10.06 7.06
N ALA A 156 6.68 11.33 6.83
CA ALA A 156 7.92 11.71 6.17
C ALA A 156 9.16 11.25 6.97
N LEU A 157 9.17 11.46 8.29
CA LEU A 157 10.26 11.06 9.17
C LEU A 157 10.37 9.53 9.28
N ALA A 158 9.24 8.83 9.40
CA ALA A 158 9.20 7.37 9.47
C ALA A 158 9.76 6.75 8.18
N LEU A 159 9.32 7.22 7.01
CA LEU A 159 9.85 6.79 5.72
C LEU A 159 11.35 7.11 5.61
N TRP A 160 11.76 8.31 5.99
CA TRP A 160 13.18 8.68 5.96
C TRP A 160 14.04 7.75 6.82
N LEU A 161 13.61 7.44 8.04
CA LEU A 161 14.33 6.55 8.96
C LEU A 161 14.38 5.12 8.42
N LEU A 162 13.25 4.58 7.94
CA LEU A 162 13.18 3.23 7.38
C LEU A 162 14.05 3.06 6.13
N PHE A 163 14.02 4.03 5.21
CA PHE A 163 14.85 3.99 4.00
C PHE A 163 16.34 4.11 4.35
N ASN A 164 16.71 4.94 5.33
CA ASN A 164 18.10 5.07 5.79
C ASN A 164 18.63 3.75 6.38
N VAL A 165 17.81 3.04 7.17
CA VAL A 165 18.19 1.70 7.70
C VAL A 165 18.39 0.69 6.58
N VAL A 166 17.48 0.65 5.60
CA VAL A 166 17.62 -0.25 4.45
C VAL A 166 18.87 0.07 3.64
N GLN A 167 19.14 1.34 3.38
CA GLN A 167 20.31 1.78 2.62
C GLN A 167 21.62 1.38 3.31
N ARG A 168 21.73 1.60 4.63
CA ARG A 168 22.92 1.19 5.41
C ARG A 168 23.19 -0.30 5.30
N ASN A 169 22.14 -1.11 5.34
CA ASN A 169 22.26 -2.57 5.19
C ASN A 169 22.67 -2.97 3.76
N GLU A 170 22.19 -2.26 2.74
CA GLU A 170 22.61 -2.49 1.34
C GLU A 170 24.08 -2.11 1.14
N ASP A 171 24.52 -0.98 1.68
CA ASP A 171 25.91 -0.52 1.59
C ASP A 171 26.86 -1.49 2.32
N ALA A 172 26.48 -1.98 3.49
CA ALA A 172 27.25 -3.00 4.22
C ALA A 172 27.32 -4.32 3.44
N THR A 173 26.21 -4.74 2.81
CA THR A 173 26.16 -5.96 2.00
C THR A 173 27.02 -5.82 0.75
N ARG A 174 26.95 -4.68 0.05
CA ARG A 174 27.79 -4.38 -1.12
C ARG A 174 29.26 -4.42 -0.76
N ARG A 175 29.67 -3.84 0.37
CA ARG A 175 31.06 -3.88 0.84
C ARG A 175 31.53 -5.31 1.07
N LYS A 176 30.73 -6.15 1.75
CA LYS A 176 31.04 -7.57 1.94
C LYS A 176 31.18 -8.33 0.63
N ILE A 177 30.34 -8.04 -0.37
CA ILE A 177 30.43 -8.66 -1.70
C ILE A 177 31.72 -8.24 -2.41
N ILE A 178 32.09 -6.95 -2.33
CA ILE A 178 33.34 -6.44 -2.92
C ILE A 178 34.55 -7.09 -2.25
N GLU A 179 34.56 -7.16 -0.91
CA GLU A 179 35.61 -7.82 -0.14
C GLU A 179 35.72 -9.32 -0.49
N LEU A 180 34.57 -10.01 -0.65
CA LEU A 180 34.56 -11.41 -1.09
C LEU A 180 35.14 -11.56 -2.50
N ALA A 181 34.76 -10.66 -3.41
CA ALA A 181 35.26 -10.66 -4.79
C ALA A 181 36.77 -10.38 -4.85
N GLU A 182 37.29 -9.49 -4.01
CA GLU A 182 38.72 -9.20 -3.91
C GLU A 182 39.53 -10.35 -3.28
N SER A 183 38.89 -11.16 -2.42
CA SER A 183 39.51 -12.34 -1.79
C SER A 183 39.52 -13.61 -2.66
N LEU A 184 38.77 -13.62 -3.77
CA LEU A 184 38.65 -14.76 -4.68
C LEU A 184 39.62 -14.61 -5.85
N ASP A 185 40.27 -15.70 -6.24
CA ASP A 185 41.16 -15.75 -7.41
C ASP A 185 40.37 -15.52 -8.71
N ASP A 186 40.96 -14.86 -9.71
CA ASP A 186 40.26 -14.41 -10.93
C ASP A 186 39.56 -15.56 -11.68
N GLU A 187 40.12 -16.76 -11.62
CA GLU A 187 39.58 -17.98 -12.23
C GLU A 187 38.30 -18.48 -11.52
N ALA A 188 38.24 -18.37 -10.18
CA ALA A 188 37.05 -18.71 -9.40
C ALA A 188 35.92 -17.70 -9.61
N LEU A 189 36.26 -16.43 -9.82
CA LEU A 189 35.31 -15.34 -10.08
C LEU A 189 34.63 -15.50 -11.45
N GLN A 190 35.38 -15.95 -12.46
CA GLN A 190 34.84 -16.29 -13.78
C GLN A 190 33.92 -17.51 -13.73
N ALA A 191 34.31 -18.59 -13.05
CA ALA A 191 33.48 -19.79 -12.89
C ALA A 191 32.14 -19.47 -12.18
N LEU A 192 32.18 -18.62 -11.15
CA LEU A 192 31.00 -18.22 -10.38
C LEU A 192 30.08 -17.27 -11.19
N GLY A 193 30.68 -16.41 -12.03
CA GLY A 193 29.96 -15.58 -13.00
C GLY A 193 29.22 -16.41 -14.05
N GLU A 194 29.86 -17.46 -14.58
CA GLU A 194 29.22 -18.39 -15.52
C GLU A 194 28.09 -19.20 -14.87
N GLU A 195 28.29 -19.70 -13.64
CA GLU A 195 27.26 -20.42 -12.90
C GLU A 195 26.04 -19.53 -12.60
N MET A 196 26.26 -18.28 -12.19
CA MET A 196 25.21 -17.28 -11.97
C MET A 196 24.46 -16.97 -13.28
N ARG A 197 25.18 -16.83 -14.40
CA ARG A 197 24.58 -16.58 -15.71
C ARG A 197 23.74 -17.76 -16.17
N GLN A 198 24.19 -19.00 -15.96
CA GLN A 198 23.41 -20.20 -16.22
C GLN A 198 22.17 -20.27 -15.33
N LYS A 199 22.27 -19.98 -14.03
CA LYS A 199 21.12 -19.92 -13.12
C LYS A 199 20.09 -18.87 -13.53
N VAL A 200 20.52 -17.67 -13.95
CA VAL A 200 19.62 -16.61 -14.44
C VAL A 200 18.93 -17.03 -15.73
N LEU A 201 19.65 -17.67 -16.67
CA LEU A 201 19.07 -18.20 -17.90
C LEU A 201 18.08 -19.33 -17.62
N ALA A 202 18.42 -20.26 -16.73
CA ALA A 202 17.52 -21.33 -16.29
C ALA A 202 16.26 -20.79 -15.60
N HIS A 203 16.39 -19.70 -14.83
CA HIS A 203 15.27 -19.06 -14.16
C HIS A 203 14.38 -18.26 -15.13
N LYS A 204 14.95 -17.67 -16.19
CA LYS A 204 14.20 -17.04 -17.31
C LYS A 204 13.54 -18.06 -18.23
N ALA A 205 14.09 -19.28 -18.32
CA ALA A 205 13.56 -20.36 -19.16
C ALA A 205 12.37 -21.11 -18.54
N ARG A 206 11.97 -20.82 -17.29
CA ARG A 206 10.70 -21.32 -16.75
C ARG A 206 9.53 -20.64 -17.48
N PRO A 207 8.74 -21.37 -18.29
CA PRO A 207 7.63 -20.78 -18.98
C PRO A 207 6.58 -20.31 -17.98
N THR A 208 6.08 -19.10 -18.23
CA THR A 208 4.83 -18.57 -17.72
C THR A 208 3.69 -19.58 -17.88
N LEU A 209 2.81 -19.65 -16.86
CA LEU A 209 1.60 -20.46 -16.77
C LEU A 209 1.10 -21.01 -18.11
N GLY A 210 1.34 -22.31 -18.31
CA GLY A 210 0.62 -23.11 -19.29
C GLY A 210 -0.88 -23.04 -18.98
N ARG A 211 -1.60 -22.33 -19.85
CA ARG A 211 -2.97 -22.66 -20.22
C ARG A 211 -2.98 -24.16 -20.51
N GLY A 212 -3.63 -24.93 -19.64
CA GLY A 212 -3.63 -26.39 -19.73
C GLY A 212 -4.04 -26.83 -21.13
N ASP A 213 -3.28 -27.76 -21.71
CA ASP A 213 -3.68 -28.43 -22.93
C ASP A 213 -5.00 -29.15 -22.65
N ASP A 214 -6.07 -28.64 -23.25
CA ASP A 214 -7.35 -29.28 -23.36
C ASP A 214 -7.13 -30.72 -23.85
N ARG A 215 -7.35 -31.69 -22.96
CA ARG A 215 -7.50 -33.11 -23.29
C ARG A 215 -8.74 -33.30 -24.15
N ARG A 216 -8.69 -32.88 -25.42
CA ARG A 216 -9.57 -33.40 -26.45
C ARG A 216 -8.90 -34.63 -27.01
N GLN A 217 -9.40 -35.77 -26.55
CA GLN A 217 -9.09 -37.10 -27.06
C GLN A 217 -9.12 -37.07 -28.59
N ALA A 218 -7.94 -37.11 -29.20
CA ALA A 218 -7.80 -37.51 -30.59
C ALA A 218 -8.16 -39.00 -30.65
N GLU A 219 -9.19 -39.30 -31.43
CA GLU A 219 -9.61 -40.65 -31.80
C GLU A 219 -8.40 -41.48 -32.24
N GLN A 220 -8.05 -42.48 -31.44
CA GLN A 220 -7.13 -43.52 -31.86
C GLN A 220 -7.94 -44.54 -32.68
N THR A 221 -8.01 -44.32 -33.99
CA THR A 221 -8.41 -45.34 -34.96
C THR A 221 -7.33 -46.42 -34.99
N HIS A 222 -7.43 -47.42 -34.10
CA HIS A 222 -6.58 -48.60 -34.15
C HIS A 222 -7.31 -49.70 -34.93
N ALA A 223 -6.86 -49.95 -36.15
CA ALA A 223 -7.28 -51.07 -36.99
C ALA A 223 -6.67 -52.36 -36.43
N GLY A 224 -7.44 -53.08 -35.61
CA GLY A 224 -7.06 -54.42 -35.14
C GLY A 224 -7.40 -55.49 -36.19
N PRO A 225 -6.48 -56.40 -36.53
CA PRO A 225 -6.80 -57.53 -37.39
C PRO A 225 -7.56 -58.61 -36.60
N GLU A 226 -8.70 -59.04 -37.15
CA GLU A 226 -9.52 -60.15 -36.68
C GLU A 226 -8.70 -61.43 -36.46
N ARG A 227 -8.81 -62.02 -35.27
CA ARG A 227 -8.69 -63.47 -35.09
C ARG A 227 -9.92 -63.98 -34.36
N ARG A 228 -10.77 -64.67 -35.13
CA ARG A 228 -11.92 -65.44 -34.68
C ARG A 228 -11.49 -66.70 -33.91
N GLN A 229 -12.41 -67.11 -33.04
CA GLN A 229 -12.91 -68.47 -32.78
C GLN A 229 -12.38 -69.30 -31.60
N GLY A 230 -13.38 -69.67 -30.77
CA GLY A 230 -13.49 -70.96 -30.07
C GLY A 230 -13.11 -70.90 -28.59
N ASP A 231 -13.82 -71.50 -27.64
CA ASP A 231 -15.10 -72.22 -27.64
C ASP A 231 -15.51 -72.43 -26.16
N ARG A 232 -16.78 -72.71 -25.91
CA ARG A 232 -17.36 -72.94 -24.58
C ARG A 232 -16.90 -74.24 -23.92
N ARG A 233 -16.90 -74.26 -22.58
CA ARG A 233 -17.19 -75.38 -21.63
C ARG A 233 -17.19 -74.75 -20.21
N GLN A 234 -18.30 -74.63 -19.44
CA GLN A 234 -19.06 -75.66 -18.68
C GLN A 234 -18.15 -76.77 -18.12
N GLU A 235 -18.15 -77.19 -16.86
CA GLU A 235 -18.92 -76.95 -15.63
C GLU A 235 -18.15 -77.67 -14.49
N ALA A 236 -18.45 -77.32 -13.22
CA ALA A 236 -18.40 -78.12 -11.98
C ALA A 236 -17.28 -79.14 -11.67
N GLU A 237 -16.65 -78.97 -10.50
CA GLU A 237 -16.94 -79.78 -9.28
C GLU A 237 -16.63 -78.95 -8.02
#